data_AF-A0A8J3ZWH7-F1
#
_entry.id   AF-A0A8J3ZWH7-F1
#
_cell.length_a   1.000
_cell.length_b   1.000
_cell.length_c   1.000
_cell.angle_alpha   90.00
_cell.angle_beta   90.00
_cell.angle_gamma   90.00
#
_symmetry.space_group_name_H-M   'P 1'
#
loop_
_entity.id
_entity.type
_entity.pdbx_description
1 polymer ?
#
loop_
_entity_poly.entity_id
_entity_poly.type
_entity_poly.pdbx_seq_one_letter_code
_entity_poly.pdbx_strand_id
1 'polypeptide(L)'
;MRIGACQTPEVVGDIDGALRIVREFAAQADSEKVDLLLFPECFLQGYLITERHIRTWAFDVISAEFAGVLAALAGIRQTLVLGMIERSGGTYFNTALVIARQQVIGRYRKTFLTAGESIFAAGESYPVFDLGQVRFGINICYDTQFPQAAAAVAARHDGAGAVDTMGDRVRADFHRRIGPEDVLATPHGLTVCDATVFDVRQSCSPRRHEHCERTP
;
A
#
# COMPACT_ATOMS: atom_id res chain seq x y z
N MET A 1 -6.37 15.24 1.76
CA MET A 1 -5.30 14.26 1.53
C MET A 1 -5.36 13.83 0.08
N ARG A 2 -4.24 13.75 -0.62
CA ARG A 2 -4.13 13.26 -1.99
C ARG A 2 -3.26 12.01 -2.03
N ILE A 3 -3.75 10.97 -2.70
CA ILE A 3 -3.09 9.67 -2.80
C ILE A 3 -2.70 9.45 -4.25
N GLY A 4 -1.46 9.04 -4.49
CA GLY A 4 -0.98 8.58 -5.79
C GLY A 4 -0.73 7.08 -5.74
N ALA A 5 -1.18 6.37 -6.78
CA ALA A 5 -0.91 4.95 -6.96
C ALA A 5 0.01 4.78 -8.17
N CYS A 6 1.21 4.26 -7.93
CA CYS A 6 2.27 4.15 -8.92
C CYS A 6 2.12 2.86 -9.71
N GLN A 7 1.97 2.99 -11.03
CA GLN A 7 2.09 1.87 -11.95
C GLN A 7 3.51 1.88 -12.52
N THR A 8 4.34 0.94 -12.07
CA THR A 8 5.77 0.91 -12.37
C THR A 8 6.10 -0.21 -13.34
N PRO A 9 7.19 -0.10 -14.12
CA PRO A 9 7.77 -1.28 -14.75
C PRO A 9 8.26 -2.26 -13.67
N GLU A 10 8.37 -3.53 -14.03
CA GLU A 10 9.00 -4.52 -13.16
C GLU A 10 10.52 -4.33 -13.17
N VAL A 11 11.11 -4.22 -11.99
CA VAL A 11 12.56 -4.13 -11.79
C VAL A 11 12.98 -5.31 -10.91
N VAL A 12 13.71 -6.26 -11.49
CA VAL A 12 14.05 -7.52 -10.82
C VAL A 12 15.51 -7.51 -10.40
N GLY A 13 15.76 -7.55 -9.08
CA GLY A 13 17.12 -7.61 -8.53
C GLY A 13 17.99 -6.38 -8.82
N ASP A 14 17.38 -5.22 -9.06
CA ASP A 14 18.08 -3.95 -9.24
C ASP A 14 17.47 -2.90 -8.29
N ILE A 15 18.01 -2.86 -7.07
CA ILE A 15 17.53 -1.98 -6.00
C ILE A 15 17.74 -0.50 -6.36
N ASP A 16 18.86 -0.18 -7.00
CA ASP A 16 19.17 1.20 -7.41
C ASP A 16 18.21 1.66 -8.52
N GLY A 17 17.90 0.79 -9.47
CA GLY A 17 16.86 1.01 -10.48
C GLY A 17 15.49 1.25 -9.87
N ALA A 18 15.08 0.41 -8.91
CA ALA A 18 13.81 0.59 -8.19
C ALA A 18 13.78 1.93 -7.42
N LEU A 19 14.87 2.32 -6.77
CA LEU A 19 14.97 3.59 -6.04
C LEU A 19 14.96 4.81 -6.95
N ARG A 20 15.54 4.74 -8.15
CA ARG A 20 15.40 5.79 -9.16
C ARG A 20 13.93 6.00 -9.54
N ILE A 21 13.20 4.92 -9.81
CA ILE A 21 11.77 4.99 -10.12
C ILE A 21 11.00 5.63 -8.96
N VAL A 22 11.27 5.24 -7.70
CA VAL A 22 10.64 5.86 -6.53
C VAL A 22 10.84 7.38 -6.52
N ARG A 23 12.07 7.84 -6.82
CA ARG A 23 12.39 9.28 -6.88
C ARG A 23 11.70 9.99 -8.04
N GLU A 24 11.60 9.36 -9.20
CA GLU A 24 10.88 9.90 -10.37
C GLU A 24 9.39 10.11 -10.04
N PHE A 25 8.73 9.09 -9.48
CA PHE A 25 7.34 9.20 -9.04
C PHE A 25 7.17 10.23 -7.91
N ALA A 26 8.10 10.30 -6.96
CA ALA A 26 8.05 11.29 -5.89
C ALA A 26 8.16 12.74 -6.42
N ALA A 27 9.02 12.97 -7.42
CA ALA A 27 9.15 14.28 -8.06
C ALA A 27 7.87 14.69 -8.82
N GLN A 28 7.24 13.76 -9.53
CA GLN A 28 5.95 14.02 -10.18
C GLN A 28 4.86 14.31 -9.14
N ALA A 29 4.81 13.52 -8.08
CA ALA A 29 3.89 13.64 -6.96
C ALA A 29 4.01 14.96 -6.20
N ASP A 30 5.20 15.56 -6.15
CA ASP A 30 5.43 16.89 -5.57
C ASP A 30 4.66 17.97 -6.34
N SER A 31 4.74 17.95 -7.67
CA SER A 31 4.01 18.90 -8.54
C SER A 31 2.49 18.77 -8.37
N GLU A 32 2.04 17.55 -8.10
CA GLU A 32 0.64 17.23 -7.87
C GLU A 32 0.24 17.29 -6.40
N LYS A 33 1.09 17.76 -5.47
CA LYS A 33 0.77 17.86 -4.04
C LYS A 33 0.19 16.56 -3.45
N VAL A 34 0.72 15.42 -3.85
CA VAL A 34 0.36 14.10 -3.29
C VAL A 34 0.96 13.99 -1.88
N ASP A 35 0.21 13.41 -0.96
CA ASP A 35 0.61 13.19 0.43
C ASP A 35 1.09 11.74 0.67
N LEU A 36 0.48 10.78 -0.01
CA LEU A 36 0.74 9.34 0.11
C LEU A 36 0.98 8.71 -1.27
N LEU A 37 2.09 7.99 -1.45
CA LEU A 37 2.40 7.25 -2.66
C LEU A 37 2.43 5.75 -2.41
N LEU A 38 1.73 5.00 -3.26
CA LEU A 38 1.62 3.54 -3.20
C LEU A 38 2.44 2.92 -4.32
N PHE A 39 3.37 2.04 -3.96
CA PHE A 39 4.12 1.21 -4.91
C PHE A 39 3.59 -0.22 -4.93
N PRO A 40 3.77 -0.94 -6.05
CA PRO A 40 3.31 -2.33 -6.18
C PRO A 40 3.89 -3.29 -5.14
N GLU A 41 3.24 -4.44 -5.01
CA GLU A 41 3.71 -5.59 -4.24
C GLU A 41 5.12 -6.03 -4.66
N CYS A 42 5.97 -6.35 -3.67
CA CYS A 42 7.37 -6.77 -3.89
C CYS A 42 8.23 -5.82 -4.75
N PHE A 43 7.77 -4.59 -5.02
CA PHE A 43 8.37 -3.68 -5.98
C PHE A 43 9.88 -3.46 -5.78
N LEU A 44 10.34 -3.31 -4.54
CA LEU A 44 11.73 -2.95 -4.24
C LEU A 44 12.74 -3.98 -4.79
N GLN A 45 12.40 -5.27 -4.77
CA GLN A 45 13.26 -6.35 -5.29
C GLN A 45 12.75 -6.92 -6.63
N GLY A 46 11.52 -6.59 -7.02
CA GLY A 46 10.76 -7.31 -8.04
C GLY A 46 10.01 -8.51 -7.48
N TYR A 47 9.08 -9.05 -8.27
CA TYR A 47 8.25 -10.18 -7.85
C TYR A 47 9.03 -11.51 -7.91
N LEU A 48 9.91 -11.70 -6.94
CA LEU A 48 10.80 -12.84 -6.84
C LEU A 48 10.16 -13.93 -5.97
N ILE A 49 9.77 -15.05 -6.60
CA ILE A 49 9.15 -16.20 -5.91
C ILE A 49 10.04 -17.44 -5.82
N THR A 50 11.29 -17.37 -6.32
CA THR A 50 12.24 -18.48 -6.17
C THR A 50 13.09 -18.28 -4.92
N GLU A 51 13.29 -19.36 -4.15
CA GLU A 51 14.07 -19.33 -2.90
C GLU A 51 15.46 -18.75 -3.11
N ARG A 52 16.13 -19.10 -4.21
CA ARG A 52 17.47 -18.59 -4.54
C ARG A 52 17.47 -17.06 -4.65
N HIS A 53 16.52 -16.47 -5.36
CA HIS A 53 16.49 -15.01 -5.52
C HIS A 53 16.07 -14.31 -4.23
N ILE A 54 15.10 -14.86 -3.51
CA ILE A 54 14.65 -14.30 -2.22
C ILE A 54 15.80 -14.27 -1.21
N ARG A 55 16.58 -15.36 -1.10
CA ARG A 55 17.74 -15.43 -0.18
C ARG A 55 18.77 -14.35 -0.47
N THR A 56 18.95 -13.97 -1.73
CA THR A 56 19.91 -12.96 -2.17
C THR A 56 19.41 -11.54 -1.92
N TRP A 57 18.12 -11.27 -2.19
CA TRP A 57 17.62 -9.89 -2.31
C TRP A 57 16.72 -9.43 -1.15
N ALA A 58 16.24 -10.35 -0.30
CA ALA A 58 15.38 -9.98 0.82
C ALA A 58 16.14 -9.14 1.85
N PHE A 59 15.52 -8.06 2.32
CA PHE A 59 16.10 -7.19 3.35
C PHE A 59 15.50 -7.50 4.71
N ASP A 60 16.35 -7.47 5.74
CA ASP A 60 15.88 -7.24 7.10
C ASP A 60 15.82 -5.74 7.34
N VAL A 61 14.67 -5.23 7.76
CA VAL A 61 14.45 -3.78 7.85
C VAL A 61 15.26 -3.10 8.95
N ILE A 62 15.89 -3.86 9.85
CA ILE A 62 16.82 -3.33 10.85
C ILE A 62 18.29 -3.44 10.41
N SER A 63 18.55 -3.95 9.19
CA SER A 63 19.91 -4.17 8.71
C SER A 63 20.56 -2.88 8.19
N ALA A 64 21.90 -2.88 8.12
CA ALA A 64 22.66 -1.75 7.59
C ALA A 64 22.40 -1.53 6.10
N GLU A 65 22.19 -2.63 5.35
CA GLU A 65 21.84 -2.59 3.93
C GLU A 65 20.50 -1.89 3.71
N PHE A 66 19.50 -2.20 4.54
CA PHE A 66 18.20 -1.51 4.47
C PHE A 66 18.28 -0.05 4.95
N ALA A 67 19.19 0.28 5.88
CA ALA A 67 19.46 1.68 6.22
C ALA A 67 19.98 2.48 5.00
N GLY A 68 20.74 1.84 4.10
CA GLY A 68 21.13 2.41 2.81
C GLY A 68 19.93 2.72 1.91
N VAL A 69 18.94 1.83 1.86
CA VAL A 69 17.66 2.06 1.16
C VAL A 69 16.94 3.29 1.73
N LEU A 70 16.82 3.39 3.06
CA LEU A 70 16.19 4.55 3.71
C LEU A 70 16.92 5.86 3.42
N ALA A 71 18.26 5.86 3.45
CA ALA A 71 19.07 7.03 3.10
C ALA A 71 18.86 7.42 1.63
N ALA A 72 18.72 6.45 0.74
CA ALA A 72 18.40 6.69 -0.66
C ALA A 72 16.97 7.21 -0.89
N LEU A 73 16.11 7.30 0.14
CA LEU A 73 14.81 7.95 0.09
C LEU A 73 14.84 9.36 0.71
N ALA A 74 16.02 9.88 1.10
CA ALA A 74 16.17 11.23 1.62
C ALA A 74 15.62 12.29 0.66
N GLY A 75 14.95 13.30 1.23
CA GLY A 75 14.36 14.43 0.52
C GLY A 75 12.94 14.18 0.01
N ILE A 76 12.46 12.93 -0.03
CA ILE A 76 11.08 12.62 -0.41
C ILE A 76 10.14 13.09 0.71
N ARG A 77 9.15 13.90 0.36
CA ARG A 77 8.21 14.50 1.31
C ARG A 77 6.99 13.62 1.58
N GLN A 78 6.59 12.83 0.59
CA GLN A 78 5.44 11.94 0.64
C GLN A 78 5.66 10.85 1.68
N THR A 79 4.56 10.40 2.29
CA THR A 79 4.56 9.08 2.93
C THR A 79 4.54 8.03 1.83
N LEU A 80 5.37 7.01 1.93
CA LEU A 80 5.48 5.94 0.95
C LEU A 80 4.90 4.65 1.53
N VAL A 81 4.13 3.93 0.72
CA VAL A 81 3.82 2.53 0.92
C VAL A 81 4.62 1.75 -0.11
N LEU A 82 5.67 1.07 0.36
CA LEU A 82 6.65 0.41 -0.51
C LEU A 82 6.56 -1.10 -0.32
N GLY A 83 6.18 -1.82 -1.37
CA GLY A 83 6.21 -3.29 -1.39
C GLY A 83 7.63 -3.82 -1.46
N MET A 84 7.93 -4.82 -0.64
CA MET A 84 9.24 -5.47 -0.58
C MET A 84 9.16 -6.91 -0.07
N ILE A 85 10.24 -7.63 -0.28
CA ILE A 85 10.48 -8.94 0.31
C ILE A 85 11.26 -8.75 1.61
N GLU A 86 10.59 -8.97 2.73
CA GLU A 86 11.16 -8.86 4.09
C GLU A 86 11.78 -10.18 4.52
N ARG A 87 12.96 -10.12 5.13
CA ARG A 87 13.57 -11.20 5.90
C ARG A 87 13.53 -10.84 7.39
N SER A 88 12.98 -11.72 8.22
CA SER A 88 12.95 -11.52 9.67
C SER A 88 13.09 -12.86 10.38
N GLY A 89 14.11 -13.01 11.23
CA GLY A 89 14.33 -14.24 11.99
C GLY A 89 14.57 -15.49 11.12
N GLY A 90 15.05 -15.34 9.89
CA GLY A 90 15.22 -16.43 8.93
C GLY A 90 13.97 -16.79 8.12
N THR A 91 12.84 -16.12 8.37
CA THR A 91 11.59 -16.26 7.61
C THR A 91 11.44 -15.12 6.61
N TYR A 92 10.79 -15.40 5.48
CA TYR A 92 10.50 -14.42 4.43
C TYR A 92 9.04 -14.02 4.43
N PHE A 93 8.76 -12.74 4.18
CA PHE A 93 7.42 -12.20 4.13
C PHE A 93 7.26 -11.26 2.94
N ASN A 94 6.13 -11.37 2.27
CA ASN A 94 5.68 -10.35 1.33
C ASN A 94 5.09 -9.18 2.11
N THR A 95 5.74 -8.02 2.05
CA THR A 95 5.55 -6.94 3.02
C THR A 95 5.38 -5.60 2.33
N ALA A 96 4.39 -4.82 2.77
CA ALA A 96 4.29 -3.40 2.47
C ALA A 96 4.81 -2.59 3.67
N LEU A 97 5.83 -1.78 3.45
CA LEU A 97 6.34 -0.84 4.45
C LEU A 97 5.66 0.51 4.33
N VAL A 98 5.33 1.12 5.46
CA VAL A 98 4.94 2.53 5.52
C VAL A 98 6.16 3.34 5.95
N ILE A 99 6.64 4.20 5.07
CA ILE A 99 7.87 4.98 5.25
C ILE A 99 7.54 6.47 5.22
N ALA A 100 7.97 7.20 6.24
CA ALA A 100 7.85 8.65 6.29
C ALA A 100 9.13 9.27 6.83
N ARG A 101 9.65 10.31 6.18
CA ARG A 101 10.88 11.02 6.61
C ARG A 101 12.05 10.07 6.87
N GLN A 102 12.28 9.11 5.96
CA GLN A 102 13.34 8.09 6.05
C GLN A 102 13.24 7.16 7.28
N GLN A 103 12.03 6.98 7.81
CA GLN A 103 11.75 6.09 8.93
C GLN A 103 10.65 5.13 8.53
N VAL A 104 10.83 3.84 8.83
CA VAL A 104 9.74 2.86 8.77
C VAL A 104 8.82 3.13 9.95
N ILE A 105 7.64 3.66 9.68
CA ILE A 105 6.63 3.97 10.70
C ILE A 105 5.63 2.82 10.88
N GLY A 106 5.69 1.82 10.00
CA GLY A 106 4.78 0.68 10.03
C GLY A 106 5.10 -0.34 8.95
N ARG A 107 4.53 -1.53 9.08
CA ARG A 107 4.56 -2.55 8.03
C ARG A 107 3.31 -3.42 8.09
N TYR A 108 2.92 -3.98 6.95
CA TYR A 108 1.91 -5.00 6.82
C TYR A 108 2.50 -6.19 6.06
N ARG A 109 2.32 -7.41 6.60
CA ARG A 109 2.72 -8.66 5.95
C ARG A 109 1.49 -9.33 5.36
N LYS A 110 1.53 -9.70 4.08
CA LYS A 110 0.43 -10.33 3.34
C LYS A 110 -0.11 -11.54 4.10
N THR A 111 -1.43 -11.64 4.22
CA THR A 111 -2.09 -12.65 5.07
C THR A 111 -2.59 -13.86 4.28
N PHE A 112 -3.07 -13.63 3.06
CA PHE A 112 -3.53 -14.67 2.15
C PHE A 112 -2.50 -14.86 1.03
N LEU A 113 -1.75 -15.95 1.09
CA LEU A 113 -0.73 -16.31 0.11
C LEU A 113 -1.34 -17.12 -1.04
N THR A 114 -0.85 -16.90 -2.25
CA THR A 114 -1.16 -17.72 -3.42
C THR A 114 -0.32 -19.01 -3.43
N ALA A 115 -0.68 -19.98 -4.27
CA ALA A 115 0.08 -21.24 -4.39
C ALA A 115 1.55 -21.02 -4.84
N GLY A 116 1.83 -19.93 -5.56
CA GLY A 116 3.19 -19.57 -6.01
C GLY A 116 4.05 -18.91 -4.92
N GLU A 117 3.48 -18.61 -3.75
CA GLU A 117 4.11 -17.85 -2.67
C GLU A 117 4.50 -18.73 -1.48
N SER A 118 4.67 -20.04 -1.68
CA SER A 118 4.93 -21.04 -0.63
C SER A 118 6.20 -20.81 0.20
N ILE A 119 7.12 -19.99 -0.31
CA ILE A 119 8.35 -19.57 0.36
C ILE A 119 8.12 -18.47 1.40
N PHE A 120 7.02 -17.71 1.28
CA PHE A 120 6.65 -16.69 2.24
C PHE A 120 5.83 -17.31 3.38
N ALA A 121 6.02 -16.78 4.58
CA ALA A 121 5.08 -17.00 5.67
C ALA A 121 3.95 -15.95 5.60
N ALA A 122 2.75 -16.36 6.01
CA ALA A 122 1.61 -15.46 6.12
C ALA A 122 1.80 -14.49 7.30
N GLY A 123 1.36 -13.25 7.14
CA GLY A 123 1.18 -12.31 8.24
C GLY A 123 0.00 -12.71 9.13
N GLU A 124 0.01 -12.21 10.37
CA GLU A 124 -1.02 -12.53 11.38
C GLU A 124 -1.75 -11.27 11.90
N SER A 125 -1.43 -10.09 11.35
CA SER A 125 -1.90 -8.81 11.88
C SER A 125 -2.36 -7.85 10.78
N TYR A 126 -3.38 -7.06 11.10
CA TYR A 126 -3.95 -6.03 10.22
C TYR A 126 -3.80 -4.64 10.89
N PRO A 127 -2.58 -4.06 10.91
CA PRO A 127 -2.36 -2.73 11.45
C PRO A 127 -3.06 -1.66 10.61
N VAL A 128 -3.42 -0.57 11.28
CA VAL A 128 -3.87 0.67 10.67
C VAL A 128 -2.90 1.79 11.01
N PHE A 129 -2.80 2.76 10.11
CA PHE A 129 -1.85 3.85 10.14
C PHE A 129 -2.60 5.17 10.03
N ASP A 130 -2.14 6.18 10.76
CA ASP A 130 -2.72 7.52 10.73
C ASP A 130 -1.83 8.44 9.88
N LEU A 131 -2.42 9.13 8.89
CA LEU A 131 -1.78 10.16 8.09
C LEU A 131 -2.67 11.41 8.06
N GLY A 132 -2.33 12.38 8.90
CA GLY A 132 -3.15 13.56 9.12
C GLY A 132 -4.53 13.18 9.69
N GLN A 133 -5.59 13.50 8.95
CA GLN A 133 -6.96 13.17 9.35
C GLN A 133 -7.44 11.81 8.85
N VAL A 134 -6.69 11.14 7.97
CA VAL A 134 -7.05 9.85 7.39
C VAL A 134 -6.39 8.73 8.19
N ARG A 135 -7.16 7.69 8.48
CA ARG A 135 -6.65 6.41 8.98
C ARG A 135 -6.75 5.39 7.85
N PHE A 136 -5.74 4.55 7.68
CA PHE A 136 -5.74 3.53 6.64
C PHE A 136 -5.10 2.22 7.04
N GLY A 137 -5.60 1.13 6.48
CA GLY A 137 -4.90 -0.16 6.48
C GLY A 137 -4.39 -0.52 5.10
N ILE A 138 -3.73 -1.67 5.01
CA ILE A 138 -3.15 -2.20 3.77
C ILE A 138 -3.61 -3.64 3.60
N ASN A 139 -4.04 -3.99 2.39
CA ASN A 139 -4.16 -5.36 1.92
C ASN A 139 -3.32 -5.50 0.65
N ILE A 140 -2.71 -6.67 0.45
CA ILE A 140 -1.81 -6.94 -0.68
C ILE A 140 -2.45 -7.99 -1.60
N CYS A 141 -2.68 -7.62 -2.86
CA CYS A 141 -3.07 -8.50 -3.96
C CYS A 141 -4.17 -9.51 -3.56
N TYR A 142 -3.78 -10.76 -3.34
CA TYR A 142 -4.68 -11.86 -3.05
C TYR A 142 -5.51 -11.67 -1.77
N ASP A 143 -5.05 -10.87 -0.82
CA ASP A 143 -5.85 -10.47 0.35
C ASP A 143 -7.21 -9.86 -0.06
N THR A 144 -7.27 -9.14 -1.19
CA THR A 144 -8.50 -8.48 -1.68
C THR A 144 -9.59 -9.46 -2.12
N GLN A 145 -9.24 -10.74 -2.33
CA GLN A 145 -10.19 -11.80 -2.63
C GLN A 145 -10.92 -12.33 -1.39
N PHE A 146 -10.48 -11.91 -0.19
CA PHE A 146 -10.99 -12.38 1.09
C PHE A 146 -11.63 -11.21 1.83
N PRO A 147 -12.97 -11.15 1.92
CA PRO A 147 -13.68 -10.09 2.65
C PRO A 147 -13.20 -9.95 4.11
N GLN A 148 -12.70 -11.05 4.70
CA GLN A 148 -12.13 -11.06 6.05
C GLN A 148 -10.92 -10.13 6.18
N ALA A 149 -10.09 -9.98 5.14
CA ALA A 149 -8.92 -9.11 5.18
C ALA A 149 -9.32 -7.63 5.26
N ALA A 150 -10.29 -7.22 4.44
CA ALA A 150 -10.85 -5.88 4.47
C ALA A 150 -11.62 -5.62 5.77
N ALA A 151 -12.44 -6.58 6.22
CA ALA A 151 -13.17 -6.50 7.47
C ALA A 151 -12.23 -6.40 8.69
N ALA A 152 -11.09 -7.10 8.68
CA ALA A 152 -10.11 -7.03 9.76
C ALA A 152 -9.47 -5.64 9.87
N VAL A 153 -9.19 -4.99 8.75
CA VAL A 153 -8.74 -3.57 8.72
C VAL A 153 -9.86 -2.65 9.20
N ALA A 154 -11.08 -2.82 8.69
CA ALA A 154 -12.24 -2.00 9.07
C ALA A 154 -12.65 -2.21 10.54
N ALA A 155 -12.41 -3.36 11.15
CA ALA A 155 -12.67 -3.58 12.57
C ALA A 155 -11.71 -2.80 13.48
N ARG A 156 -10.61 -2.29 12.94
CA ARG A 156 -9.70 -1.36 13.64
C ARG A 156 -10.12 0.10 13.46
N HIS A 157 -11.29 0.35 12.88
CA HIS A 157 -11.85 1.68 12.63
C HIS A 157 -12.12 2.42 13.92
N ASP A 158 -12.80 1.80 14.88
CA ASP A 158 -13.02 2.32 16.23
C ASP A 158 -13.55 1.21 17.14
N GLY A 159 -13.71 1.45 18.44
CA GLY A 159 -14.44 0.57 19.36
C GLY A 159 -15.90 0.25 19.00
N ALA A 160 -16.36 0.39 17.74
CA ALA A 160 -17.59 -0.20 17.23
C ALA A 160 -17.62 -0.19 15.69
N GLY A 161 -17.87 -1.35 15.08
CA GLY A 161 -18.55 -1.49 13.78
C GLY A 161 -17.69 -1.33 12.50
N ALA A 162 -17.17 -2.44 11.99
CA ALA A 162 -16.65 -2.52 10.62
C ALA A 162 -17.79 -2.39 9.59
N VAL A 163 -17.61 -1.55 8.57
CA VAL A 163 -18.46 -1.57 7.36
C VAL A 163 -17.61 -2.11 6.21
N ASP A 164 -18.02 -3.27 5.72
CA ASP A 164 -17.54 -3.88 4.48
C ASP A 164 -18.11 -3.09 3.30
N THR A 165 -17.24 -2.42 2.54
CA THR A 165 -17.60 -1.79 1.26
C THR A 165 -17.03 -2.59 0.10
N MET A 166 -17.38 -3.87 0.01
CA MET A 166 -17.42 -4.58 -1.26
C MET A 166 -18.87 -4.60 -1.78
N GLY A 167 -19.26 -3.51 -2.44
CA GLY A 167 -20.59 -3.34 -3.02
C GLY A 167 -20.97 -1.88 -3.13
N ASP A 168 -20.75 -1.29 -4.31
CA ASP A 168 -21.16 0.05 -4.74
C ASP A 168 -20.52 1.27 -4.04
N ARG A 169 -19.65 1.92 -4.82
CA ARG A 169 -19.34 3.37 -4.76
C ARG A 169 -18.82 3.93 -3.43
N VAL A 170 -17.66 3.45 -2.98
CA VAL A 170 -16.75 4.34 -2.22
C VAL A 170 -16.11 5.31 -3.21
N ARG A 171 -16.67 6.52 -3.29
CA ARG A 171 -15.95 7.67 -3.85
C ARG A 171 -14.85 8.07 -2.87
N ALA A 172 -13.74 7.35 -2.88
CA ALA A 172 -12.48 8.04 -2.68
C ALA A 172 -12.34 8.95 -3.90
N ASP A 173 -12.21 10.26 -3.71
CA ASP A 173 -11.80 11.16 -4.79
C ASP A 173 -10.37 10.77 -5.21
N PHE A 174 -10.25 9.72 -6.03
CA PHE A 174 -9.06 9.38 -6.79
C PHE A 174 -8.86 10.51 -7.78
N HIS A 175 -8.11 11.53 -7.37
CA HIS A 175 -7.98 12.74 -8.18
C HIS A 175 -7.18 12.54 -9.48
N ARG A 176 -6.39 11.46 -9.62
CA ARG A 176 -5.82 11.01 -10.91
C ARG A 176 -5.05 9.71 -10.75
N ARG A 177 -4.97 8.89 -11.79
CA ARG A 177 -3.90 7.89 -11.96
C ARG A 177 -2.66 8.66 -12.41
N ILE A 178 -1.56 8.58 -11.66
CA ILE A 178 -0.31 9.23 -12.03
C ILE A 178 0.51 8.21 -12.82
N GLY A 179 0.48 8.33 -14.15
CA GLY A 179 1.29 7.53 -15.07
C GLY A 179 2.36 8.38 -15.77
N PRO A 180 3.38 7.75 -16.39
CA PRO A 180 4.44 8.49 -17.06
C PRO A 180 3.93 9.33 -18.24
N GLU A 181 2.81 8.96 -18.88
CA GLU A 181 2.11 9.76 -19.92
C GLU A 181 0.60 9.35 -20.08
N ASP A 182 -0.13 8.98 -19.00
CA ASP A 182 -1.59 8.56 -18.99
C ASP A 182 -2.02 7.25 -19.75
N VAL A 183 -1.22 6.18 -19.81
CA VAL A 183 -1.52 5.00 -20.69
C VAL A 183 -2.30 3.83 -20.03
N LEU A 184 -3.54 3.69 -20.51
CA LEU A 184 -4.28 2.51 -21.01
C LEU A 184 -3.81 1.09 -20.69
N ALA A 185 -4.81 0.23 -20.42
CA ALA A 185 -4.73 -1.22 -20.40
C ALA A 185 -3.81 -1.79 -21.50
N THR A 186 -2.80 -2.54 -21.09
CA THR A 186 -2.09 -3.43 -21.99
C THR A 186 -2.96 -4.66 -22.25
N PRO A 187 -3.05 -5.13 -23.50
CA PRO A 187 -3.60 -6.44 -23.77
C PRO A 187 -2.59 -7.45 -23.23
N HIS A 188 -3.03 -8.25 -22.25
CA HIS A 188 -2.33 -9.35 -21.59
C HIS A 188 -1.73 -8.98 -20.22
N GLY A 189 -2.46 -9.35 -19.16
CA GLY A 189 -1.95 -9.44 -17.79
C GLY A 189 -2.30 -8.23 -16.91
N LEU A 190 -3.15 -8.47 -15.91
CA LEU A 190 -3.52 -7.54 -14.84
C LEU A 190 -2.29 -6.86 -14.20
N THR A 191 -2.37 -5.55 -13.95
CA THR A 191 -1.59 -4.91 -12.88
C THR A 191 -2.47 -3.83 -12.25
N VAL A 192 -3.28 -4.26 -11.30
CA VAL A 192 -3.96 -3.37 -10.36
C VAL A 192 -2.91 -2.95 -9.35
N CYS A 193 -2.89 -1.68 -8.93
CA CYS A 193 -2.10 -1.27 -7.77
C CYS A 193 -2.57 -2.09 -6.55
N ASP A 194 -1.89 -3.19 -6.27
CA ASP A 194 -2.36 -4.24 -5.37
C ASP A 194 -2.19 -3.89 -3.89
N ALA A 195 -1.96 -2.61 -3.57
CA ALA A 195 -2.07 -2.06 -2.23
C ALA A 195 -3.32 -1.17 -2.15
N THR A 196 -4.38 -1.68 -1.51
CA THR A 196 -5.58 -0.87 -1.26
C THR A 196 -5.44 -0.17 0.09
N VAL A 197 -5.57 1.15 0.07
CA VAL A 197 -5.63 2.02 1.25
C VAL A 197 -7.08 2.37 1.49
N PHE A 198 -7.63 1.93 2.61
CA PHE A 198 -9.00 2.24 3.01
C PHE A 198 -9.00 3.52 3.85
N ASP A 199 -9.93 4.47 3.61
CA ASP A 199 -10.17 5.54 4.58
C ASP A 199 -11.09 5.00 5.68
N VAL A 200 -10.53 4.91 6.87
CA VAL A 200 -11.13 4.27 8.03
C VAL A 200 -11.75 5.34 8.96
N ARG A 201 -12.28 6.47 8.44
CA ARG A 201 -13.03 7.46 9.26
C ARG A 201 -14.34 7.98 8.66
N GLN A 202 -14.70 7.64 7.43
CA GLN A 202 -15.89 8.21 6.76
C GLN A 202 -17.24 7.52 7.06
N SER A 203 -17.54 7.23 8.33
CA SER A 203 -18.84 6.66 8.73
C SER A 203 -19.44 7.27 10.00
N CYS A 204 -19.37 8.59 10.16
CA CYS A 204 -20.21 9.29 11.14
C CYS A 204 -20.72 10.64 10.61
N SER A 205 -21.88 10.59 9.95
CA SER A 205 -22.78 11.74 9.86
C SER A 205 -24.20 11.23 10.13
N PRO A 206 -24.79 11.46 11.32
CA PRO A 206 -26.21 11.28 11.50
C PRO A 206 -26.91 12.44 10.79
N ARG A 207 -27.29 12.24 9.53
CA ARG A 207 -28.21 13.18 8.88
C ARG A 207 -29.59 12.98 9.50
N ARG A 208 -29.89 13.87 10.44
CA ARG A 208 -31.22 14.19 10.97
C ARG A 208 -32.21 14.29 9.81
N HIS A 209 -33.23 13.46 9.82
CA HIS A 209 -34.49 13.78 9.16
C HIS A 209 -35.22 14.82 10.03
N GLU A 210 -34.92 16.09 9.81
CA GLU A 210 -35.77 17.21 10.21
C GLU A 210 -36.28 17.87 8.92
N HIS A 211 -37.45 17.44 8.46
CA HIS A 211 -38.30 18.29 7.64
C HIS A 211 -39.73 18.18 8.17
N CYS A 212 -39.99 19.01 9.18
CA CYS A 212 -41.32 19.39 9.58
C CYS A 212 -41.59 20.78 8.99
N GLU A 213 -42.81 20.94 8.48
CA GLU A 213 -43.53 22.18 8.14
C GLU A 213 -43.15 22.90 6.83
N ARG A 214 -44.09 22.91 5.87
CA ARG A 214 -45.22 23.87 5.88
C ARG A 214 -46.28 23.51 4.83
N THR A 215 -47.52 23.48 5.31
CA THR A 215 -48.79 23.57 4.57
C THR A 215 -48.85 24.85 3.73
N PRO A 216 -49.78 24.92 2.79
CA PRO A 216 -51.05 25.58 3.10
C PRO A 216 -52.26 24.64 3.07
#